data_AF-A0A1Y3BH42-F1
#
_entry.id   AF-A0A1Y3BH42-F1
#
_cell.length_a   1.000
_cell.length_b   1.000
_cell.length_c   1.000
_cell.angle_alpha   90.00
_cell.angle_beta   90.00
_cell.angle_gamma   90.00
#
_symmetry.space_group_name_H-M   'P 1'
#
loop_
_entity.id
_entity.type
_entity.pdbx_description
1 polymer ?
#
loop_
_entity_poly.entity_id
_entity_poly.type
_entity_poly.pdbx_seq_one_letter_code
_entity_poly.pdbx_strand_id
1 'polypeptide(L)'
;MAIVQMKDDTVSQDSFFLTKQKKGYIDVWWLYDDGGLTLLLPYIIRTQSQWKDCKLRVFALVNKKSELDAEQRNMAQLLSKFRIDYSDVILITDLLKPPEEFSKREFRRMIEKYIVDDSEDRHDAEHKDGMTLTETDLIRFRDKTYRHIRLREILLNYSKDSRLVVM
;
A
#
# COMPACT_ATOMS: atom_id res chain seq x y z
N MET A 1 -20.54 -41.36 11.91
CA MET A 1 -20.33 -40.39 10.82
C MET A 1 -20.23 -39.01 11.45
N ALA A 2 -19.03 -38.42 11.49
CA ALA A 2 -18.82 -37.10 12.03
C ALA A 2 -19.27 -36.05 11.01
N ILE A 3 -20.25 -35.24 11.37
CA ILE A 3 -20.61 -34.05 10.62
C ILE A 3 -19.56 -33.00 10.97
N VAL A 4 -18.63 -32.78 10.04
CA VAL A 4 -17.70 -31.65 10.09
C VAL A 4 -18.53 -30.39 9.87
N GLN A 5 -18.83 -29.66 10.95
CA GLN A 5 -19.34 -28.30 10.83
C GLN A 5 -18.23 -27.43 10.23
N MET A 6 -18.39 -27.06 8.96
CA MET A 6 -17.63 -25.97 8.36
C MET A 6 -18.06 -24.68 9.06
N LYS A 7 -17.14 -24.12 9.84
CA LYS A 7 -17.35 -22.85 10.53
C LYS A 7 -17.23 -21.75 9.48
N ASP A 8 -18.34 -21.08 9.20
CA ASP A 8 -18.42 -19.94 8.30
C ASP A 8 -17.55 -18.80 8.88
N ASP A 9 -16.40 -18.56 8.27
CA ASP A 9 -15.41 -17.54 8.67
C ASP A 9 -15.80 -16.16 8.10
N THR A 10 -17.10 -15.86 7.97
CA THR A 10 -17.61 -14.51 7.66
C THR A 10 -17.61 -13.67 8.93
N VAL A 11 -16.42 -13.25 9.35
CA VAL A 11 -16.29 -12.11 10.29
C VAL A 11 -16.89 -10.90 9.59
N SER A 12 -18.02 -10.38 10.10
CA SER A 12 -18.58 -9.10 9.66
C SER A 12 -17.45 -8.07 9.63
N GLN A 13 -17.19 -7.44 8.48
CA GLN A 13 -16.02 -6.58 8.27
C GLN A 13 -15.88 -5.49 9.34
N ASP A 14 -17.01 -5.04 9.90
CA ASP A 14 -17.09 -4.06 10.99
C ASP A 14 -16.40 -4.51 12.29
N SER A 15 -16.33 -5.82 12.53
CA SER A 15 -15.72 -6.41 13.73
C SER A 15 -14.28 -6.86 13.52
N PHE A 16 -13.74 -6.72 12.30
CA PHE A 16 -12.41 -7.24 11.97
C PHE A 16 -11.35 -6.73 12.93
N PHE A 17 -11.30 -5.42 13.19
CA PHE A 17 -10.29 -4.82 14.08
C PHE A 17 -10.53 -5.09 15.57
N LEU A 18 -11.76 -5.44 15.94
CA LEU A 18 -12.16 -5.71 17.33
C LEU A 18 -11.91 -7.16 17.76
N THR A 19 -11.85 -8.07 16.78
CA THR A 19 -11.64 -9.50 17.01
C THR A 19 -10.15 -9.86 17.02
N LYS A 20 -9.83 -10.97 17.71
CA LYS A 20 -8.46 -11.46 17.77
C LYS A 20 -7.97 -11.86 16.38
N GLN A 21 -6.83 -11.31 15.96
CA GLN A 21 -6.23 -11.63 14.68
C GLN A 21 -5.51 -12.98 14.72
N LYS A 22 -5.58 -13.69 13.59
CA LYS A 22 -4.72 -14.85 13.34
C LYS A 22 -3.25 -14.40 13.27
N LYS A 23 -2.31 -15.31 13.51
CA LYS A 23 -0.87 -15.03 13.30
C LYS A 23 -0.65 -14.58 11.86
N GLY A 24 0.14 -13.53 11.67
CA GLY A 24 0.40 -12.96 10.35
C GLY A 24 1.31 -11.74 10.44
N TYR A 25 1.31 -10.93 9.38
CA TYR A 25 2.18 -9.77 9.27
C TYR A 25 1.40 -8.45 9.28
N ILE A 26 1.97 -7.46 9.95
CA ILE A 26 1.67 -6.05 9.79
C ILE A 26 2.83 -5.47 8.97
N ASP A 27 2.54 -5.03 7.76
CA ASP A 27 3.52 -4.48 6.86
C ASP A 27 3.49 -2.96 6.90
N VAL A 28 4.66 -2.38 7.13
CA VAL A 28 4.83 -0.93 7.23
C VAL A 28 5.65 -0.46 6.04
N TRP A 29 5.03 0.29 5.14
CA TRP A 29 5.64 0.84 3.95
C TRP A 29 6.09 2.26 4.23
N TRP A 30 7.30 2.40 4.79
CA TRP A 30 7.88 3.69 5.11
C TRP A 30 8.52 4.29 3.84
N LEU A 31 7.66 4.90 3.01
CA LEU A 31 8.02 5.44 1.70
C LEU A 31 8.47 6.91 1.72
N TYR A 32 8.14 7.62 2.78
CA TYR A 32 8.37 9.06 2.94
C TYR A 32 8.77 9.36 4.38
N ASP A 33 9.50 10.46 4.57
CA ASP A 33 9.75 11.00 5.90
C ASP A 33 8.52 11.75 6.40
N ASP A 34 7.70 11.05 7.16
CA ASP A 34 6.45 11.53 7.77
C ASP A 34 6.64 11.84 9.26
N GLY A 35 7.90 12.02 9.71
CA GLY A 35 8.24 12.22 11.11
C GLY A 35 8.08 10.95 11.97
N GLY A 36 7.95 9.78 11.35
CA GLY A 36 7.89 8.48 12.03
C GLY A 36 6.47 8.07 12.47
N LEU A 37 5.43 8.80 12.07
CA LEU A 37 4.05 8.45 12.41
C LEU A 37 3.65 7.08 11.87
N THR A 38 4.06 6.76 10.64
CA THR A 38 3.84 5.47 9.96
C THR A 38 4.52 4.32 10.70
N LEU A 39 5.59 4.57 11.46
CA LEU A 39 6.24 3.57 12.33
C LEU A 39 5.55 3.47 13.70
N LEU A 40 5.07 4.59 14.23
CA LEU A 40 4.42 4.66 15.54
C LEU A 40 3.05 3.95 15.56
N LEU A 41 2.22 4.17 14.55
CA LEU A 41 0.89 3.56 14.46
C LEU A 41 0.90 2.03 14.60
N PRO A 42 1.68 1.28 13.81
CA PRO A 42 1.70 -0.19 13.90
C PRO A 42 2.35 -0.69 15.19
N TYR A 43 3.26 0.09 15.81
CA TYR A 43 3.76 -0.19 17.16
C TYR A 43 2.62 -0.16 18.18
N ILE A 44 1.81 0.91 18.18
CA ILE A 44 0.64 1.03 19.08
C ILE A 44 -0.36 -0.10 18.81
N ILE A 45 -0.66 -0.41 17.54
CA ILE A 45 -1.59 -1.49 17.19
C ILE A 45 -1.10 -2.83 17.78
N ARG A 46 0.20 -3.13 17.72
CA ARG A 46 0.76 -4.38 18.26
C ARG A 46 0.69 -4.48 19.79
N THR A 47 0.57 -3.36 20.50
CA THR A 47 0.33 -3.38 21.97
C THR A 47 -1.04 -3.96 22.34
N GLN A 48 -1.99 -3.95 21.38
CA GLN A 48 -3.34 -4.46 21.60
C GLN A 48 -3.37 -6.00 21.57
N SER A 49 -4.17 -6.58 22.47
CA SER A 49 -4.26 -8.05 22.63
C SER A 49 -4.69 -8.79 21.36
N GLN A 50 -5.43 -8.12 20.49
CA GLN A 50 -5.93 -8.62 19.22
C GLN A 50 -4.80 -8.80 18.20
N TRP A 51 -3.76 -7.98 18.25
CA TRP A 51 -2.71 -7.88 17.22
C TRP A 51 -1.33 -8.32 17.72
N LYS A 52 -1.18 -8.62 19.01
CA LYS A 52 0.11 -9.02 19.64
C LYS A 52 0.81 -10.20 18.96
N ASP A 53 0.05 -11.10 18.33
CA ASP A 53 0.55 -12.30 17.67
C ASP A 53 1.00 -12.02 16.21
N CYS A 54 0.82 -10.79 15.71
CA CYS A 54 1.27 -10.37 14.39
C CYS A 54 2.70 -9.82 14.43
N LYS A 55 3.51 -10.18 13.44
CA LYS A 55 4.89 -9.72 13.29
C LYS A 55 4.95 -8.46 12.43
N LEU A 56 5.84 -7.54 12.76
CA LEU A 56 6.05 -6.30 12.01
C LEU A 56 7.12 -6.51 10.93
N ARG A 57 6.83 -6.19 9.67
CA ARG A 57 7.83 -6.08 8.60
C ARG A 57 7.89 -4.64 8.11
N VAL A 58 9.08 -4.09 7.99
CA VAL A 58 9.28 -2.70 7.57
C VAL A 58 9.87 -2.68 6.17
N PHE A 59 9.18 -2.02 5.25
CA PHE A 59 9.58 -1.82 3.87
C PHE A 59 10.06 -0.39 3.69
N ALA A 60 11.29 -0.21 3.22
CA ALA A 60 11.87 1.12 2.98
C ALA A 60 12.40 1.24 1.56
N LEU A 61 12.35 2.44 1.00
CA LEU A 61 12.86 2.72 -0.34
C LEU A 61 14.36 2.95 -0.33
N VAL A 62 15.04 2.40 -1.33
CA VAL A 62 16.46 2.67 -1.57
C VAL A 62 16.67 3.14 -3.01
N ASN A 63 17.30 4.30 -3.12
CA ASN A 63 17.53 4.96 -4.42
C ASN A 63 18.62 4.26 -5.24
N LYS A 64 19.67 3.73 -4.60
CA LYS A 64 20.80 3.07 -5.26
C LYS A 64 21.14 1.73 -4.62
N LYS A 65 21.39 0.73 -5.47
CA LYS A 65 21.83 -0.61 -5.01
C LYS A 65 23.12 -0.58 -4.19
N SER A 66 24.01 0.38 -4.45
CA SER A 66 25.26 0.55 -3.71
C SER A 66 25.06 0.99 -2.25
N GLU A 67 23.88 1.49 -1.90
CA GLU A 67 23.57 2.05 -0.58
C GLU A 67 22.76 1.08 0.29
N LEU A 68 22.41 -0.11 -0.21
CA LEU A 68 21.55 -1.09 0.48
C LEU A 68 22.01 -1.40 1.91
N ASP A 69 23.29 -1.75 2.09
CA ASP A 69 23.82 -2.12 3.42
C ASP A 69 23.87 -0.93 4.40
N ALA A 70 24.04 0.28 3.89
CA ALA A 70 24.03 1.49 4.70
C ALA A 70 22.59 1.80 5.16
N GLU A 71 21.64 1.81 4.22
CA GLU A 71 20.23 2.08 4.50
C GLU A 71 19.61 1.01 5.41
N GLN A 72 19.97 -0.26 5.24
CA GLN A 72 19.50 -1.33 6.12
C GLN A 72 19.96 -1.10 7.56
N ARG A 73 21.24 -0.70 7.75
CA ARG A 73 21.78 -0.41 9.09
C ARG A 73 21.16 0.84 9.70
N ASN A 74 20.96 1.89 8.90
CA ASN A 74 20.30 3.12 9.34
C ASN A 74 18.87 2.82 9.82
N MET A 75 18.14 2.02 9.05
CA MET A 75 16.78 1.57 9.42
C MET A 75 16.77 0.78 10.73
N ALA A 76 17.67 -0.19 10.86
CA ALA A 76 17.77 -1.01 12.07
C ALA A 76 18.11 -0.15 13.31
N GLN A 77 19.01 0.82 13.17
CA GLN A 77 19.34 1.77 14.25
C GLN A 77 18.15 2.65 14.62
N LEU A 78 17.41 3.14 13.63
CA LEU A 78 16.23 3.97 13.85
C LEU A 78 15.13 3.21 14.61
N LEU A 79 14.80 2.00 14.15
CA LEU A 79 13.81 1.14 14.80
C LEU A 79 14.23 0.76 16.22
N SER A 80 15.52 0.51 16.45
CA SER A 80 16.08 0.27 17.78
C SER A 80 15.93 1.49 18.69
N LYS A 81 16.20 2.71 18.21
CA LYS A 81 15.99 3.96 18.98
C LYS A 81 14.53 4.14 19.38
N PHE A 82 13.59 3.81 18.49
CA PHE A 82 12.16 3.83 18.77
C PHE A 82 11.67 2.63 19.60
N ARG A 83 12.56 1.66 19.91
CA ARG A 83 12.22 0.41 20.61
C ARG A 83 11.10 -0.37 19.92
N ILE A 84 11.10 -0.33 18.60
CA ILE A 84 10.15 -1.06 17.77
C ILE A 84 10.79 -2.39 17.39
N ASP A 85 10.34 -3.49 18.00
CA ASP A 85 10.75 -4.80 17.51
C ASP A 85 10.12 -5.08 16.15
N TYR A 86 10.88 -5.71 15.27
CA TYR A 86 10.42 -6.10 13.93
C TYR A 86 10.95 -7.49 13.60
N SER A 87 10.28 -8.19 12.69
CA SER A 87 10.79 -9.46 12.16
C SER A 87 11.79 -9.23 11.05
N ASP A 88 11.48 -8.32 10.12
CA ASP A 88 12.27 -8.11 8.92
C ASP A 88 12.26 -6.64 8.48
N VAL A 89 13.39 -6.19 7.92
CA VAL A 89 13.51 -4.93 7.16
C VAL A 89 13.79 -5.29 5.70
N ILE A 90 12.95 -4.82 4.78
CA ILE A 90 12.99 -5.14 3.37
C ILE A 90 13.21 -3.85 2.58
N LEU A 91 14.26 -3.83 1.77
CA LEU A 91 14.62 -2.66 0.97
C LEU A 91 14.10 -2.79 -0.46
N ILE A 92 13.26 -1.84 -0.87
CA ILE A 92 12.61 -1.80 -2.18
C ILE A 92 13.41 -0.87 -3.09
N THR A 93 13.91 -1.41 -4.21
CA THR A 93 14.74 -0.67 -5.19
C THR A 93 14.04 -0.45 -6.53
N ASP A 94 12.88 -1.06 -6.72
CA ASP A 94 12.19 -1.18 -8.01
C ASP A 94 10.94 -0.31 -8.12
N LEU A 95 10.66 0.53 -7.11
CA LEU A 95 9.51 1.45 -7.14
C LEU A 95 9.63 2.51 -8.25
N LEU A 96 10.86 2.90 -8.61
CA LEU A 96 11.11 3.90 -9.65
C LEU A 96 11.11 3.30 -11.08
N LYS A 97 10.98 1.98 -11.21
CA LYS A 97 10.87 1.34 -12.53
C LYS A 97 9.50 1.61 -13.13
N PRO A 98 9.39 1.69 -14.47
CA PRO A 98 8.10 1.81 -15.12
C PRO A 98 7.21 0.60 -14.76
N PRO A 99 5.89 0.80 -14.55
CA PRO A 99 4.97 -0.29 -14.32
C PRO A 99 4.81 -1.16 -15.56
N GLU A 100 4.27 -2.37 -15.35
CA GLU A 100 4.00 -3.32 -16.42
C GLU A 100 2.89 -2.82 -17.36
N GLU A 101 3.00 -3.15 -18.64
CA GLU A 101 1.99 -2.76 -19.64
C GLU A 101 0.60 -3.30 -19.31
N PHE A 102 0.53 -4.49 -18.71
CA PHE A 102 -0.74 -5.05 -18.24
C PHE A 102 -1.40 -4.13 -17.21
N SER A 103 -0.68 -3.72 -16.17
CA SER A 103 -1.21 -2.85 -15.11
C SER A 103 -1.55 -1.44 -15.61
N LYS A 104 -0.81 -0.92 -16.59
CA LYS A 104 -1.17 0.34 -17.28
C LYS A 104 -2.50 0.23 -18.02
N ARG A 105 -2.73 -0.87 -18.75
CA ARG A 105 -4.00 -1.10 -19.46
C ARG A 105 -5.17 -1.29 -18.50
N GLU A 106 -4.97 -2.04 -17.41
CA GLU A 106 -6.00 -2.22 -16.38
C GLU A 106 -6.38 -0.85 -15.77
N PHE A 107 -5.40 0.00 -15.46
CA PHE A 107 -5.67 1.35 -14.99
C PHE A 107 -6.43 2.19 -16.03
N ARG A 108 -6.01 2.16 -17.30
CA ARG A 108 -6.68 2.88 -18.39
C ARG A 108 -8.15 2.46 -18.53
N ARG A 109 -8.44 1.16 -18.44
CA ARG A 109 -9.82 0.64 -18.47
C ARG A 109 -10.67 1.17 -17.30
N MET A 110 -10.09 1.32 -16.11
CA MET A 110 -10.82 1.85 -14.95
C MET A 110 -11.23 3.33 -15.12
N ILE A 111 -10.39 4.12 -15.79
CA ILE A 111 -10.61 5.57 -15.96
C ILE A 111 -11.31 5.96 -17.27
N GLU A 112 -11.48 5.02 -18.21
CA GLU A 112 -12.00 5.26 -19.56
C GLU A 112 -13.30 6.08 -19.58
N LYS A 113 -14.24 5.77 -18.68
CA LYS A 113 -15.53 6.47 -18.57
C LYS A 113 -15.46 7.93 -18.11
N TYR A 114 -14.30 8.37 -17.62
CA TYR A 114 -14.07 9.74 -17.15
C TYR A 114 -13.25 10.57 -18.14
N ILE A 115 -12.70 9.97 -19.19
CA ILE A 115 -11.89 10.69 -20.19
C ILE A 115 -12.85 11.43 -21.12
N VAL A 116 -12.62 12.73 -21.29
CA VAL A 116 -13.39 13.59 -22.20
C VAL A 116 -12.42 14.19 -23.21
N ASP A 117 -12.84 14.28 -24.48
CA ASP A 117 -12.05 14.93 -25.52
C ASP A 117 -12.17 16.45 -25.38
N ASP A 118 -11.09 17.18 -25.63
CA ASP A 118 -11.06 18.66 -25.49
C ASP A 118 -11.98 19.38 -26.51
N SER A 119 -12.62 18.62 -27.41
CA SER A 119 -13.42 19.06 -28.54
C SER A 119 -14.95 19.04 -28.29
N GLU A 120 -15.44 18.37 -27.24
CA GLU A 120 -16.89 18.31 -26.97
C GLU A 120 -17.38 19.59 -26.27
N ASP A 121 -18.37 20.25 -26.90
CA ASP A 121 -18.97 21.51 -26.47
C ASP A 121 -19.38 21.50 -24.99
N ARG A 122 -18.87 22.48 -24.24
CA ARG A 122 -19.12 22.70 -22.80
C ARG A 122 -20.57 23.12 -22.48
N HIS A 123 -21.50 22.92 -23.40
CA HIS A 123 -22.88 23.41 -23.30
C HIS A 123 -23.84 22.39 -22.66
N ASP A 124 -23.48 21.11 -22.58
CA ASP A 124 -24.28 20.08 -21.87
C ASP A 124 -23.66 19.63 -20.54
N ALA A 125 -22.61 20.31 -20.08
CA ALA A 125 -21.78 19.91 -18.94
C ALA A 125 -22.34 20.32 -17.56
N GLU A 126 -23.60 20.75 -17.45
CA GLU A 126 -24.23 21.05 -16.15
C GLU A 126 -24.63 19.78 -15.36
N HIS A 127 -24.51 18.58 -15.94
CA HIS A 127 -24.96 17.32 -15.30
C HIS A 127 -23.91 16.23 -15.09
N LYS A 128 -22.60 16.53 -15.20
CA LYS A 128 -21.53 15.62 -14.74
C LYS A 128 -20.69 16.30 -13.66
N ASP A 129 -21.16 16.13 -12.43
CA ASP A 129 -20.52 16.39 -11.13
C ASP A 129 -18.97 16.33 -11.10
N GLY A 130 -18.27 17.33 -11.66
CA GLY A 130 -16.82 17.55 -11.52
C GLY A 130 -15.85 16.42 -11.90
N MET A 131 -16.32 15.29 -12.42
CA MET A 131 -15.54 14.06 -12.63
C MET A 131 -15.16 13.87 -14.10
N THR A 132 -14.44 14.83 -14.66
CA THR A 132 -13.91 14.77 -16.03
C THR A 132 -12.38 14.80 -16.00
N LEU A 133 -11.74 13.94 -16.79
CA LEU A 133 -10.29 13.85 -16.97
C LEU A 133 -9.95 14.24 -18.41
N THR A 134 -9.12 15.27 -18.57
CA THR A 134 -8.60 15.66 -19.89
C THR A 134 -7.30 14.94 -20.22
N GLU A 135 -6.92 14.86 -21.49
CA GLU A 135 -5.60 14.35 -21.89
C GLU A 135 -4.46 15.19 -21.28
N THR A 136 -4.68 16.49 -21.09
CA THR A 136 -3.72 17.37 -20.40
C THR A 136 -3.49 16.94 -18.95
N ASP A 137 -4.54 16.55 -18.22
CA ASP A 137 -4.42 16.04 -16.85
C ASP A 137 -3.67 14.71 -16.79
N LEU A 138 -3.94 13.81 -17.73
CA LEU A 138 -3.27 12.51 -17.83
C LEU A 138 -1.77 12.67 -18.07
N ILE A 139 -1.39 13.60 -18.94
CA ILE A 139 0.02 13.94 -19.19
C ILE A 139 0.64 14.57 -17.95
N ARG A 140 -0.04 15.53 -17.31
CA ARG A 140 0.45 16.26 -16.13
C ARG A 140 0.75 15.34 -14.95
N PHE A 141 -0.10 14.33 -14.69
CA PHE A 141 0.04 13.44 -13.54
C PHE A 141 0.66 12.08 -13.89
N ARG A 142 1.15 11.89 -15.12
CA ARG A 142 1.65 10.60 -15.63
C ARG A 142 2.64 9.92 -14.69
N ASP A 143 3.69 10.62 -14.26
CA ASP A 143 4.76 10.03 -13.43
C ASP A 143 4.23 9.63 -12.05
N LYS A 144 3.36 10.46 -11.46
CA LYS A 144 2.69 10.16 -10.20
C LYS A 144 1.82 8.92 -10.35
N THR A 145 0.99 8.87 -11.40
CA THR A 145 0.13 7.72 -11.71
C THR A 145 0.96 6.45 -11.89
N TYR A 146 2.04 6.51 -12.66
CA TYR A 146 2.90 5.35 -12.91
C TYR A 146 3.57 4.85 -11.63
N ARG A 147 3.97 5.76 -10.74
CA ARG A 147 4.49 5.39 -9.42
C ARG A 147 3.44 4.66 -8.57
N HIS A 148 2.18 5.08 -8.60
CA HIS A 148 1.10 4.39 -7.87
C HIS A 148 0.78 3.02 -8.47
N ILE A 149 0.76 2.90 -9.80
CA ILE A 149 0.58 1.60 -10.47
C ILE A 149 1.72 0.65 -10.10
N ARG A 150 2.97 1.13 -10.17
CA ARG A 150 4.15 0.34 -9.78
C ARG A 150 4.09 -0.05 -8.31
N LEU A 151 3.70 0.87 -7.43
CA LEU A 151 3.54 0.60 -6.01
C LEU A 151 2.53 -0.52 -5.76
N ARG A 152 1.40 -0.52 -6.48
CA ARG A 152 0.40 -1.60 -6.41
C ARG A 152 0.97 -2.95 -6.80
N GLU A 153 1.76 -3.03 -7.88
CA GLU A 153 2.40 -4.28 -8.31
C GLU A 153 3.30 -4.83 -7.19
N ILE A 154 4.15 -3.97 -6.62
CA ILE A 154 5.08 -4.37 -5.55
C ILE A 154 4.31 -4.74 -4.28
N LEU A 155 3.28 -3.97 -3.90
CA LEU A 155 2.40 -4.29 -2.77
C LEU A 155 1.76 -5.68 -2.90
N LEU A 156 1.25 -6.02 -4.09
CA LEU A 156 0.66 -7.33 -4.33
C LEU A 156 1.69 -8.46 -4.27
N ASN A 157 2.96 -8.19 -4.54
CA ASN A 157 4.02 -9.19 -4.45
C ASN A 157 4.44 -9.46 -2.99
N TYR A 158 4.50 -8.44 -2.14
CA TYR A 158 5.04 -8.57 -0.78
C TYR A 158 3.98 -8.64 0.33
N SER A 159 2.83 -8.00 0.13
CA SER A 159 1.86 -7.69 1.18
C SER A 159 0.45 -8.20 0.91
N LYS A 160 0.25 -9.06 -0.10
CA LYS A 160 -1.07 -9.62 -0.44
C LYS A 160 -1.73 -10.38 0.71
N ASP A 161 -0.95 -11.12 1.49
CA ASP A 161 -1.43 -11.95 2.60
C ASP A 161 -1.27 -11.26 3.97
N SER A 162 -0.89 -9.99 3.98
CA SER A 162 -0.69 -9.21 5.20
C SER A 162 -2.03 -8.87 5.83
N ARG A 163 -2.05 -8.82 7.17
CA ARG A 163 -3.27 -8.53 7.93
C ARG A 163 -3.59 -7.05 7.98
N LEU A 164 -2.55 -6.23 7.90
CA LEU A 164 -2.61 -4.79 7.86
C LEU A 164 -1.42 -4.26 7.06
N VAL A 165 -1.69 -3.28 6.20
CA VAL A 165 -0.67 -2.50 5.51
C VAL A 165 -0.81 -1.06 6.00
N VAL A 166 0.28 -0.48 6.48
CA VAL A 166 0.38 0.94 6.86
C VAL A 166 1.32 1.62 5.88
N MET A 167 0.88 2.69 5.21
CA MET A 167 1.61 3.39 4.16
C MET A 167 1.28 4.88 4.19
#